data_AF-A0A554IB15-F1
#
_entry.id   AF-A0A554IB15-F1
#
_cell.length_a   1.000
_cell.length_b   1.000
_cell.length_c   1.000
_cell.angle_alpha   90.00
_cell.angle_beta   90.00
_cell.angle_gamma   90.00
#
_symmetry.space_group_name_H-M   'P 1'
#
loop_
_entity.id
_entity.type
_entity.pdbx_description
1 polymer ?
#
loop_
_entity_poly.entity_id
_entity_poly.type
_entity_poly.pdbx_seq_one_letter_code
_entity_poly.pdbx_strand_id
1 'polypeptide(L)'
;MLIREVLESEREDYNRVVNHPLQSWEWGEFRQKTWLKALRLGGFDGKKLVCGFQLTVHPIPKTSYTVGFLPRGPLPDKPMLDSLKKIGKSENCLFIKLEP
;
A
#
# COMPACT_ATOMS: atom_id res chain seq x y z
N MET A 1 -2.87 -9.68 13.66
CA MET A 1 -2.52 -9.54 12.24
C MET A 1 -1.18 -8.84 12.11
N LEU A 2 -0.25 -9.43 11.37
CA LEU A 2 1.04 -8.83 11.02
C LEU A 2 0.89 -8.13 9.67
N ILE A 3 1.26 -6.85 9.58
CA ILE A 3 1.34 -6.13 8.31
C ILE A 3 2.79 -6.17 7.80
N ARG A 4 2.99 -6.61 6.56
CA ARG A 4 4.30 -6.54 5.88
C ARG A 4 4.13 -6.35 4.38
N GLU A 5 5.22 -6.00 3.71
CA GLU A 5 5.26 -6.02 2.25
C GLU A 5 5.04 -7.44 1.72
N VAL A 6 4.29 -7.51 0.62
CA VAL A 6 3.95 -8.75 -0.08
C VAL A 6 5.05 -9.08 -1.08
N LEU A 7 5.46 -10.34 -1.12
CA LEU A 7 6.46 -10.82 -2.06
C LEU A 7 5.85 -11.02 -3.45
N GLU A 8 6.68 -10.97 -4.49
CA GLU A 8 6.21 -11.22 -5.86
C GLU A 8 5.62 -12.61 -6.05
N SER A 9 6.16 -13.62 -5.35
CA SER A 9 5.61 -14.98 -5.32
C SER A 9 4.21 -15.07 -4.69
N GLU A 10 3.79 -14.05 -3.93
CA GLU A 10 2.48 -13.98 -3.28
C GLU A 10 1.46 -13.16 -4.10
N ARG A 11 1.80 -12.77 -5.35
CA ARG A 11 0.96 -11.95 -6.23
C ARG A 11 -0.46 -12.49 -6.40
N GLU A 12 -0.60 -13.78 -6.67
CA GLU A 12 -1.92 -14.39 -6.89
C GLU A 12 -2.78 -14.32 -5.63
N ASP A 13 -2.19 -14.66 -4.48
CA ASP A 13 -2.88 -14.60 -3.19
C ASP A 13 -3.27 -13.17 -2.82
N TYR A 14 -2.42 -12.20 -3.13
CA TYR A 14 -2.71 -10.79 -2.97
C TYR A 14 -3.92 -10.35 -3.81
N ASN A 15 -3.92 -10.70 -5.10
CA ASN A 15 -5.03 -10.38 -5.99
C ASN A 15 -6.35 -11.08 -5.57
N ARG A 16 -6.29 -12.21 -4.86
CA ARG A 16 -7.47 -12.89 -4.31
C ARG A 16 -8.10 -12.17 -3.11
N VAL A 17 -7.34 -11.38 -2.35
CA VAL A 17 -7.83 -10.72 -1.12
C VAL A 17 -8.13 -9.23 -1.28
N VAL A 18 -7.76 -8.62 -2.40
CA VAL A 18 -8.09 -7.22 -2.72
C VAL A 18 -9.43 -7.14 -3.45
N ASN A 19 -10.27 -6.17 -3.07
CA ASN A 19 -11.64 -6.09 -3.57
C ASN A 19 -11.87 -4.95 -4.58
N HIS A 20 -10.83 -4.19 -4.93
CA HIS A 20 -10.95 -3.05 -5.83
C HIS A 20 -9.85 -3.07 -6.90
N PRO A 21 -10.15 -2.78 -8.18
CA PRO A 21 -9.15 -2.78 -9.27
C PRO A 21 -7.93 -1.88 -9.01
N LEU A 22 -8.13 -0.72 -8.38
CA LEU A 22 -7.03 0.19 -8.00
C LEU A 22 -6.06 -0.39 -6.96
N GLN A 23 -6.45 -1.48 -6.29
CA GLN A 23 -5.64 -2.20 -5.32
C GLN A 23 -5.01 -3.46 -5.92
N SER A 24 -5.28 -3.79 -7.19
CA SER A 24 -4.70 -4.96 -7.85
C SER A 24 -3.20 -4.79 -8.09
N TRP A 25 -2.51 -5.93 -8.22
CA TRP A 25 -1.09 -5.97 -8.51
C TRP A 25 -0.73 -5.20 -9.78
N GLU A 26 -1.51 -5.44 -10.85
CA GLU A 26 -1.36 -4.86 -12.18
C GLU A 26 -1.52 -3.34 -12.14
N TRP A 27 -2.42 -2.83 -11.31
CA TRP A 27 -2.55 -1.39 -11.12
C TRP A 27 -1.28 -0.78 -10.53
N GLY A 28 -0.64 -1.48 -9.59
CA GLY A 28 0.67 -1.08 -9.08
C GLY A 28 1.76 -1.04 -10.15
N GLU A 29 1.82 -2.07 -11.00
CA GLU A 29 2.77 -2.14 -12.12
C GLU A 29 2.53 -0.99 -13.10
N PHE A 30 1.26 -0.66 -13.37
CA PHE A 30 0.90 0.50 -14.18
C PHE A 30 1.38 1.81 -13.55
N ARG A 31 1.18 2.01 -12.23
CA ARG A 31 1.63 3.22 -11.53
C ARG A 31 3.16 3.35 -11.47
N GLN A 32 3.88 2.25 -11.39
CA GLN A 32 5.34 2.24 -11.47
C GLN A 32 5.84 2.77 -12.83
N LYS A 33 5.13 2.50 -13.93
CA LYS A 33 5.43 3.07 -15.26
C LYS A 33 5.21 4.59 -15.33
N THR A 34 4.45 5.15 -14.38
CA THR A 34 4.26 6.61 -14.23
C THR A 34 5.24 7.26 -13.25
N TRP A 35 6.38 6.60 -12.97
CA TRP A 35 7.44 7.07 -12.06
C TRP A 35 7.01 7.15 -10.58
N LEU A 36 5.95 6.45 -10.20
CA LEU A 36 5.48 6.40 -8.81
C LEU A 36 5.97 5.12 -8.15
N LYS A 37 6.41 5.22 -6.90
CA LYS A 37 6.67 4.04 -6.08
C LYS A 37 5.34 3.46 -5.60
N ALA A 38 5.12 2.17 -5.85
CA ALA A 38 3.96 1.42 -5.37
C ALA A 38 4.41 0.42 -4.30
N LEU A 39 3.87 0.55 -3.09
CA LEU A 39 4.10 -0.32 -1.95
C LEU A 39 2.87 -1.20 -1.74
N ARG A 40 3.04 -2.52 -1.76
CA ARG A 40 1.96 -3.50 -1.59
C ARG A 40 2.11 -4.19 -0.25
N LEU A 41 1.14 -4.00 0.64
CA LEU A 41 1.13 -4.59 1.96
C LEU A 41 0.05 -5.66 2.07
N GLY A 42 0.39 -6.68 2.85
CA GLY A 42 -0.50 -7.76 3.21
C GLY A 42 -0.68 -7.82 4.72
N GLY A 43 -1.92 -8.02 5.15
CA GLY A 43 -2.23 -8.42 6.51
C GLY A 43 -2.26 -9.93 6.61
N PHE A 44 -1.40 -10.47 7.47
CA PHE A 44 -1.23 -11.89 7.68
C PHE A 44 -1.80 -12.32 9.04
N ASP A 45 -2.59 -13.38 9.01
CA ASP A 45 -2.97 -14.15 10.20
C ASP A 45 -2.21 -15.48 10.16
N GLY A 46 -1.15 -15.58 10.96
CA GLY A 46 -0.14 -16.63 10.82
C GLY A 46 0.53 -16.59 9.44
N LYS A 47 0.35 -17.67 8.66
CA LYS A 47 0.87 -17.78 7.28
C LYS A 47 -0.14 -17.36 6.21
N LYS A 48 -1.39 -17.11 6.59
CA LYS A 48 -2.47 -16.82 5.64
C LYS A 48 -2.56 -15.32 5.40
N LEU A 49 -2.50 -14.92 4.14
CA LEU A 49 -2.83 -13.56 3.72
C LEU A 49 -4.36 -13.37 3.82
N VAL A 50 -4.80 -12.43 4.65
CA VAL A 50 -6.23 -12.18 4.94
C VAL A 50 -6.73 -10.84 4.40
N CYS A 51 -5.84 -9.88 4.18
CA CYS A 51 -6.17 -8.62 3.52
C CYS A 51 -4.96 -8.10 2.74
N GLY A 52 -5.21 -7.32 1.69
CA GLY A 52 -4.18 -6.66 0.90
C GLY A 52 -4.53 -5.20 0.66
N PHE A 53 -3.52 -4.35 0.60
CA PHE A 53 -3.68 -2.97 0.14
C PHE A 53 -2.39 -2.41 -0.46
N GLN A 54 -2.56 -1.45 -1.35
CA GLN A 54 -1.51 -0.79 -2.08
C GLN A 54 -1.53 0.72 -1.82
N LEU A 55 -0.36 1.23 -1.45
CA LEU A 55 -0.05 2.65 -1.29
C LEU A 55 0.85 3.10 -2.44
N THR A 56 0.57 4.27 -3.01
CA THR A 56 1.50 4.95 -3.94
C THR A 56 2.16 6.14 -3.26
N VAL A 57 3.43 6.39 -3.54
CA VAL A 57 4.21 7.51 -2.99
C VAL A 57 4.43 8.55 -4.08
N HIS A 58 4.01 9.79 -3.82
CA HIS A 58 4.03 10.91 -4.76
C HIS A 58 5.01 11.97 -4.27
N PRO A 59 6.09 12.28 -5.01
CA PRO A 59 7.01 13.35 -4.63
C PRO A 59 6.33 14.72 -4.78
N ILE A 60 6.60 15.63 -3.83
CA ILE A 60 6.14 17.02 -3.92
C ILE A 60 7.23 17.84 -4.63
N PRO A 61 6.93 18.48 -5.78
CA PRO A 61 7.92 19.25 -6.52
C PRO A 61 8.62 20.30 -5.65
N LYS A 62 9.94 20.44 -5.85
CA LYS A 62 10.80 21.42 -5.16
C LYS A 62 10.96 21.19 -3.65
N THR A 63 10.62 20.02 -3.13
CA THR A 63 10.83 19.65 -1.72
C THR A 63 11.41 18.24 -1.59
N SER A 64 11.90 17.87 -0.40
CA SER A 64 12.28 16.48 -0.09
C SER A 64 11.10 15.62 0.39
N TYR A 65 9.90 16.20 0.49
CA TYR A 65 8.73 15.54 1.04
C TYR A 65 7.92 14.79 -0.02
N THR A 66 7.14 13.81 0.45
CA THR A 66 6.23 13.03 -0.38
C THR A 66 4.80 13.05 0.18
N VAL A 67 3.86 12.49 -0.58
CA VAL A 67 2.49 12.19 -0.16
C VAL A 67 2.22 10.71 -0.40
N GLY A 68 1.75 10.00 0.62
CA GLY A 68 1.21 8.66 0.44
C GLY A 68 -0.25 8.72 -0.01
N PHE A 69 -0.62 7.91 -0.99
CA PHE A 69 -2.00 7.81 -1.46
C PHE A 69 -2.46 6.36 -1.56
N LEU A 70 -3.54 6.04 -0.83
CA LEU A 70 -4.14 4.71 -0.74
C LEU A 70 -5.60 4.79 -1.26
N PRO A 71 -5.81 4.62 -2.58
CA PRO A 71 -7.13 4.74 -3.20
C PRO A 71 -7.94 3.44 -3.10
N ARG A 72 -9.18 3.52 -2.61
CA ARG A 72 -10.15 2.41 -2.54
C ARG A 72 -9.60 1.21 -1.77
N GLY A 73 -8.97 1.51 -0.64
CA GLY A 73 -8.41 0.51 0.26
C GLY A 73 -9.44 -0.13 1.18
N PRO A 74 -9.03 -1.11 1.99
CA PRO A 74 -9.86 -1.61 3.08
C PRO A 74 -10.13 -0.50 4.11
N LEU A 75 -11.20 -0.67 4.88
CA LEU A 75 -11.44 0.17 6.05
C LEU A 75 -10.23 0.10 7.00
N PRO A 76 -9.70 1.25 7.44
CA PRO A 76 -8.48 1.27 8.22
C PRO A 76 -8.71 0.68 9.62
N ASP A 77 -7.83 -0.24 10.01
CA ASP A 77 -7.74 -0.77 11.36
C ASP A 77 -6.44 -0.33 12.06
N LYS A 78 -6.31 -0.64 13.35
CA LYS A 78 -5.16 -0.20 14.15
C LYS A 78 -3.83 -0.74 13.61
N PRO A 79 -3.67 -2.05 13.30
CA PRO A 79 -2.46 -2.59 12.68
C PRO A 79 -2.08 -1.90 11.37
N MET A 80 -3.05 -1.65 10.49
CA MET A 80 -2.85 -0.95 9.23
C MET A 80 -2.36 0.49 9.47
N LEU A 81 -3.03 1.24 10.36
CA LEU A 81 -2.63 2.61 10.67
C LEU A 81 -1.22 2.69 11.28
N ASP A 82 -0.84 1.75 12.14
CA ASP A 82 0.51 1.71 12.72
C ASP A 82 1.57 1.39 11.66
N SER A 83 1.27 0.51 10.71
CA SER A 83 2.14 0.24 9.55
C SER A 83 2.26 1.45 8.63
N LEU A 84 1.14 2.11 8.31
CA LEU A 84 1.13 3.31 7.47
C LEU A 84 1.91 4.46 8.11
N LYS A 85 1.85 4.63 9.43
CA LYS A 85 2.69 5.62 10.14
C LYS A 85 4.18 5.34 10.00
N LYS A 86 4.59 4.07 10.06
CA LYS A 86 6.00 3.68 9.86
C LYS A 86 6.46 3.98 8.43
N ILE A 87 5.65 3.60 7.46
CA ILE A 87 5.91 3.87 6.03
C ILE A 87 5.95 5.36 5.75
N GLY A 88 5.00 6.12 6.29
CA GLY A 88 4.99 7.58 6.11
C GLY A 88 6.27 8.24 6.61
N LYS A 89 6.84 7.75 7.72
CA LYS A 89 8.15 8.22 8.20
C LYS A 89 9.30 7.79 7.29
N SER A 90 9.34 6.53 6.83
CA SER A 90 10.43 6.04 5.98
C SER A 90 10.44 6.68 4.59
N GLU A 91 9.26 7.01 4.06
CA GLU A 91 9.08 7.64 2.74
C GLU A 91 9.07 9.17 2.81
N ASN A 92 9.30 9.77 3.98
CA ASN A 92 9.22 11.22 4.22
C ASN A 92 7.88 11.85 3.77
N CYS A 93 6.77 11.16 4.03
CA CYS A 93 5.43 11.62 3.71
C CYS A 93 4.98 12.73 4.67
N LEU A 94 4.43 13.83 4.16
CA LEU A 94 3.71 14.82 4.98
C LEU A 94 2.43 14.24 5.56
N PHE A 95 1.71 13.48 4.75
CA PHE A 95 0.51 12.76 5.13
C PHE A 95 0.30 11.55 4.23
N ILE A 96 -0.60 10.67 4.65
CA ILE A 96 -1.12 9.58 3.85
C ILE A 96 -2.62 9.80 3.68
N LYS A 97 -3.07 9.95 2.44
CA LYS A 97 -4.50 10.07 2.11
C LYS A 97 -5.11 8.69 1.95
N LEU A 98 -6.15 8.42 2.73
CA LEU A 98 -6.94 7.19 2.69
C LEU A 98 -8.31 7.48 2.08
N GLU A 99 -8.69 6.70 1.08
CA GLU A 99 -10.03 6.74 0.47
C GLU A 99 -10.60 5.32 0.46
N PRO A 100 -11.13 4.79 1.59
CA PRO A 100 -11.73 3.47 1.60
C PRO A 100 -12.94 3.37 0.65
#